data_AF-A0A269TI03-F1
#
_entry.id   AF-A0A269TI03-F1
#
_cell.length_a   1.000
_cell.length_b   1.000
_cell.length_c   1.000
_cell.angle_alpha   90.00
_cell.angle_beta   90.00
_cell.angle_gamma   90.00
#
_symmetry.space_group_name_H-M   'P 1'
#
loop_
_entity.id
_entity.type
_entity.pdbx_description
1 polymer ?
#
loop_
_entity_poly.entity_id
_entity_poly.type
_entity_poly.pdbx_seq_one_letter_code
_entity_poly.pdbx_strand_id
1 'polypeptide(L)'
;MWSKPIYNEPEIPKTPYDNWIKKSAGVYEKLTFYSEPYIKLTTVGYNDYTFSDGYWTYKDDNKNLFKILDKMNDIRMKKDKKFSEEDARKYLFNYKLLSSFAASFTKKDRWKYDGTKNYDWNSERGSYPVSSRFKNFKAQKNLDPSLKTISLIKDENELKKSLRLTDEEQLKYKEYYERIYNENKSPDFDYKKHMPWSDTFNYDLIKQKLDFEKYDYLFLKDFWSFLYINVYFETMHSGVWELDGGIELGDFKIDANEKKIEIGLYIPPKKSNEKPRKIPDRLPSSDIWYEDPRLNSFLVPIEKGKINTFDLNDYNLWIL
;
A
#
# COMPACT_ATOMS: atom_id res chain seq x y z
N MET A 1 46.46 42.13 26.96
CA MET A 1 45.83 40.89 26.48
C MET A 1 44.33 41.11 26.46
N TRP A 2 43.71 41.13 25.28
CA TRP A 2 42.26 41.18 25.16
C TRP A 2 41.77 39.76 24.86
N SER A 3 40.95 39.21 25.75
CA SER A 3 40.31 37.89 25.59
C SER A 3 39.36 37.92 24.40
N LYS A 4 39.46 36.93 23.50
CA LYS A 4 38.52 36.77 22.39
C LYS A 4 37.11 36.50 22.95
N PRO A 5 36.06 37.11 22.38
CA PRO A 5 34.69 36.81 22.78
C PRO A 5 34.36 35.36 22.44
N ILE A 6 33.75 34.66 23.39
CA ILE A 6 33.15 33.35 23.20
C ILE A 6 31.89 33.57 22.36
N TYR A 7 31.94 33.22 21.08
CA TYR A 7 30.75 33.10 20.26
C TYR A 7 30.09 31.77 20.63
N ASN A 8 28.96 31.83 21.34
CA ASN A 8 28.05 30.70 21.36
C ASN A 8 27.46 30.61 19.95
N GLU A 9 27.71 29.50 19.25
CA GLU A 9 27.04 29.24 17.99
C GLU A 9 25.52 29.27 18.24
N PRO A 10 24.75 30.06 17.47
CA PRO A 10 23.30 30.04 17.61
C PRO A 10 22.82 28.62 17.33
N GLU A 11 21.97 28.08 18.21
CA GLU A 11 21.31 26.80 17.96
C GLU A 11 20.67 26.85 16.58
N ILE A 12 21.14 26.00 15.67
CA ILE A 12 20.55 25.85 14.35
C ILE A 12 19.08 25.48 14.59
N PRO A 13 18.10 26.25 14.09
CA PRO A 13 16.71 25.88 14.21
C PRO A 13 16.53 24.47 13.66
N LYS A 14 16.07 23.53 14.49
CA LYS A 14 15.79 22.16 14.05
C LYS A 14 14.95 22.23 12.79
N THR A 15 15.41 21.56 11.74
CA THR A 15 14.62 21.56 10.51
C THR A 15 13.34 20.77 10.79
N PRO A 16 12.20 21.15 10.19
CA PRO A 16 10.95 20.40 10.33
C PRO A 16 11.05 18.93 9.85
N TYR A 17 12.18 18.57 9.23
CA TYR A 17 12.48 17.25 8.67
C TYR A 17 13.12 16.28 9.66
N ASP A 18 13.57 16.76 10.83
CA ASP A 18 14.27 15.92 11.82
C ASP A 18 13.33 14.88 12.47
N ASN A 19 12.01 15.08 12.40
CA ASN A 19 11.00 14.20 12.99
C ASN A 19 10.40 13.18 12.00
N TRP A 20 10.93 13.09 10.79
CA TRP A 20 10.34 12.23 9.76
C TRP A 20 10.79 10.78 9.84
N ILE A 21 9.83 9.89 9.62
CA ILE A 21 10.06 8.46 9.49
C ILE A 21 10.51 8.18 8.07
N LYS A 22 11.79 7.79 7.93
CA LYS A 22 12.36 7.37 6.64
C LYS A 22 12.17 5.88 6.39
N LYS A 23 12.23 5.08 7.46
CA LYS A 23 12.11 3.63 7.40
C LYS A 23 11.52 3.07 8.69
N SER A 24 10.35 2.48 8.63
CA SER A 24 9.69 1.83 9.77
C SER A 24 8.50 0.99 9.31
N ALA A 25 8.00 0.11 10.17
CA ALA A 25 6.79 -0.66 9.91
C ALA A 25 5.94 -0.83 11.18
N GLY A 26 4.63 -0.94 11.01
CA GLY A 26 3.66 -1.00 12.12
C GLY A 26 2.39 -1.76 11.78
N VAL A 27 1.75 -2.29 12.83
CA VAL A 27 0.51 -3.08 12.78
C VAL A 27 -0.57 -2.38 13.60
N TYR A 28 -1.72 -2.10 13.00
CA TYR A 28 -2.77 -1.28 13.61
C TYR A 28 -4.14 -1.94 13.50
N GLU A 29 -4.92 -1.93 14.57
CA GLU A 29 -6.35 -2.25 14.53
C GLU A 29 -7.13 -1.00 14.14
N LYS A 30 -8.01 -1.16 13.16
CA LYS A 30 -8.76 -0.05 12.56
C LYS A 30 -10.21 -0.45 12.36
N LEU A 31 -11.03 0.57 12.16
CA LEU A 31 -12.43 0.43 11.80
C LEU A 31 -12.65 1.10 10.44
N THR A 32 -13.46 0.47 9.60
CA THR A 32 -14.01 1.13 8.43
C THR A 32 -14.94 2.24 8.88
N PHE A 33 -15.41 3.05 7.92
CA PHE A 33 -16.49 3.97 8.19
C PHE A 33 -17.67 3.21 8.84
N TYR A 34 -18.09 2.07 8.30
CA TYR A 34 -19.22 1.32 8.86
C TYR A 34 -18.91 0.53 10.14
N SER A 35 -17.82 0.85 10.84
CA SER A 35 -17.40 0.21 12.09
C SER A 35 -17.09 -1.28 11.93
N GLU A 36 -16.72 -1.69 10.72
CA GLU A 36 -16.23 -3.04 10.47
C GLU A 36 -14.73 -3.08 10.79
N PRO A 37 -14.25 -4.05 11.58
CA PRO A 37 -12.85 -4.11 11.97
C PRO A 37 -11.96 -4.59 10.83
N TYR A 38 -10.73 -4.10 10.79
CA TYR A 38 -9.65 -4.63 9.96
C TYR A 38 -8.29 -4.37 10.62
N ILE A 39 -7.29 -5.17 10.22
CA ILE A 39 -5.90 -4.92 10.62
C ILE A 39 -5.18 -4.24 9.47
N LYS A 40 -4.55 -3.11 9.74
CA LYS A 40 -3.68 -2.39 8.82
C LYS A 40 -2.22 -2.74 9.09
N LEU A 41 -1.52 -3.14 8.04
CA LEU A 41 -0.07 -3.29 8.01
C LEU A 41 0.49 -2.10 7.23
N THR A 42 1.42 -1.36 7.83
CA THR A 42 2.07 -0.24 7.15
C THR A 42 3.57 -0.45 7.12
N THR A 43 4.17 -0.30 5.96
CA THR A 43 5.63 -0.24 5.80
C THR A 43 6.00 1.10 5.17
N VAL A 44 7.08 1.70 5.64
CA VAL A 44 7.64 2.98 5.16
C VAL A 44 9.10 2.74 4.85
N GLY A 45 9.58 3.12 3.67
CA GLY A 45 11.00 2.97 3.29
C GLY A 45 11.40 1.54 2.94
N TYR A 46 10.42 0.66 2.70
CA TYR A 46 10.59 -0.74 2.31
C TYR A 46 9.97 -1.02 0.93
N ASN A 47 10.15 -0.12 -0.03
CA ASN A 47 9.45 -0.13 -1.33
C ASN A 47 9.65 -1.43 -2.14
N ASP A 48 10.80 -2.08 -1.96
CA ASP A 48 11.10 -3.36 -2.63
C ASP A 48 10.65 -4.58 -1.85
N TYR A 49 10.08 -4.41 -0.66
CA TYR A 49 9.40 -5.47 0.09
C TYR A 49 7.89 -5.39 -0.14
N THR A 50 7.32 -6.43 -0.73
CA THR A 50 5.87 -6.57 -0.98
C THR A 50 5.38 -7.94 -0.54
N PHE A 51 4.17 -8.00 0.01
CA PHE A 51 3.53 -9.27 0.33
C PHE A 51 3.12 -10.02 -0.95
N SER A 52 2.77 -9.29 -2.01
CA SER A 52 2.41 -9.84 -3.31
C SER A 52 3.59 -9.91 -4.28
N ASP A 53 3.46 -10.77 -5.29
CA ASP A 53 4.45 -11.01 -6.35
C ASP A 53 4.46 -9.93 -7.44
N GLY A 54 3.79 -8.80 -7.21
CA GLY A 54 3.79 -7.66 -8.11
C GLY A 54 3.28 -6.43 -7.41
N TYR A 55 2.80 -5.47 -8.19
CA TYR A 55 2.32 -4.19 -7.70
C TYR A 55 0.92 -3.91 -8.19
N TRP A 56 0.13 -3.26 -7.35
CA TRP A 56 -1.03 -2.53 -7.83
C TRP A 56 -0.58 -1.40 -8.73
N THR A 57 -1.31 -1.23 -9.83
CA THR A 57 -1.09 -0.11 -10.74
C THR A 57 -2.42 0.51 -11.14
N TYR A 58 -2.42 1.79 -11.45
CA TYR A 58 -3.64 2.56 -11.62
C TYR A 58 -3.55 3.36 -12.91
N LYS A 59 -4.58 3.29 -13.76
CA LYS A 59 -4.63 4.00 -15.03
C LYS A 59 -5.82 4.96 -15.07
N ASP A 60 -5.57 6.21 -15.46
CA ASP A 60 -6.63 7.20 -15.58
C ASP A 60 -7.76 6.72 -16.53
N ASP A 61 -9.01 6.72 -16.06
CA ASP A 61 -10.25 6.44 -16.76
C ASP A 61 -11.27 7.56 -16.52
N ASN A 62 -11.06 8.70 -17.16
CA ASN A 62 -11.90 9.90 -17.11
C ASN A 62 -13.38 9.72 -17.57
N LYS A 63 -13.89 8.51 -17.82
CA LYS A 63 -15.19 8.28 -18.49
C LYS A 63 -16.42 8.12 -17.61
N ASN A 64 -16.32 8.01 -16.27
CA ASN A 64 -17.49 7.68 -15.43
C ASN A 64 -17.73 8.52 -14.17
N LEU A 65 -17.23 9.76 -14.13
CA LEU A 65 -17.30 10.64 -12.97
C LEU A 65 -18.71 10.83 -12.36
N PHE A 66 -19.73 11.06 -13.19
CA PHE A 66 -21.06 11.48 -12.72
C PHE A 66 -21.95 10.33 -12.22
N LYS A 67 -21.94 9.17 -12.87
CA LYS A 67 -22.72 7.98 -12.45
C LYS A 67 -22.31 7.43 -11.08
N ILE A 68 -21.10 7.77 -10.69
CA ILE A 68 -20.37 7.29 -9.54
C ILE A 68 -20.67 8.17 -8.32
N LEU A 69 -20.82 9.49 -8.52
CA LEU A 69 -21.33 10.43 -7.52
C LEU A 69 -22.78 10.13 -7.10
N ASP A 70 -23.65 9.77 -8.05
CA ASP A 70 -25.05 9.45 -7.76
C ASP A 70 -25.19 8.20 -6.86
N LYS A 71 -24.42 7.15 -7.14
CA LYS A 71 -24.38 5.94 -6.29
C LYS A 71 -23.91 6.24 -4.87
N MET A 72 -22.99 7.18 -4.69
CA MET A 72 -22.48 7.53 -3.36
C MET A 72 -23.42 8.42 -2.57
N ASN A 73 -24.10 9.37 -3.22
CA ASN A 73 -25.18 10.12 -2.58
C ASN A 73 -26.24 9.16 -2.08
N ASP A 74 -26.57 8.14 -2.87
CA ASP A 74 -27.46 7.04 -2.48
C ASP A 74 -26.93 6.26 -1.26
N ILE A 75 -25.64 5.88 -1.24
CA ILE A 75 -25.04 5.19 -0.08
C ILE A 75 -25.09 6.07 1.17
N ARG A 76 -24.77 7.36 1.06
CA ARG A 76 -24.82 8.33 2.16
C ARG A 76 -26.24 8.51 2.68
N MET A 77 -27.22 8.59 1.79
CA MET A 77 -28.63 8.77 2.14
C MET A 77 -29.26 7.50 2.72
N LYS A 78 -28.82 6.31 2.29
CA LYS A 78 -29.37 5.01 2.74
C LYS A 78 -28.80 4.51 4.08
N LYS A 79 -27.70 5.07 4.59
CA LYS A 79 -26.97 4.52 5.75
C LYS A 79 -26.83 5.47 6.97
N ASP A 80 -27.86 6.26 7.27
CA ASP A 80 -28.03 7.01 8.53
C ASP A 80 -26.81 7.82 9.02
N LYS A 81 -26.18 8.61 8.13
CA LYS A 81 -25.17 9.64 8.49
C LYS A 81 -24.12 9.19 9.53
N LYS A 82 -23.57 7.99 9.41
CA LYS A 82 -22.54 7.49 10.35
C LYS A 82 -21.18 8.21 10.28
N PHE A 83 -20.96 9.13 9.34
CA PHE A 83 -19.68 9.86 9.14
C PHE A 83 -19.86 11.37 9.21
N SER A 84 -18.77 12.05 9.59
CA SER A 84 -18.68 13.50 9.42
C SER A 84 -18.80 13.86 7.94
N GLU A 85 -19.39 15.02 7.65
CA GLU A 85 -19.51 15.50 6.28
C GLU A 85 -18.14 15.69 5.61
N GLU A 86 -17.10 16.00 6.39
CA GLU A 86 -15.74 16.17 5.93
C GLU A 86 -15.11 14.85 5.49
N ASP A 87 -15.24 13.79 6.29
CA ASP A 87 -14.74 12.45 5.95
C ASP A 87 -15.49 11.88 4.75
N ALA A 88 -16.81 12.09 4.70
CA ALA A 88 -17.61 11.73 3.53
C ALA A 88 -17.13 12.49 2.29
N ARG A 89 -16.90 13.81 2.37
CA ARG A 89 -16.39 14.64 1.25
C ARG A 89 -14.98 14.23 0.82
N LYS A 90 -14.11 13.82 1.73
CA LYS A 90 -12.75 13.34 1.41
C LYS A 90 -12.76 11.94 0.81
N TYR A 91 -13.59 11.04 1.34
CA TYR A 91 -13.88 9.78 0.70
C TYR A 91 -14.42 10.02 -0.71
N LEU A 92 -15.40 10.92 -0.88
CA LEU A 92 -15.96 11.34 -2.16
C LEU A 92 -14.91 11.96 -3.11
N PHE A 93 -13.99 12.78 -2.62
CA PHE A 93 -12.97 13.43 -3.44
C PHE A 93 -11.85 12.46 -3.86
N ASN A 94 -11.39 11.62 -2.93
CA ASN A 94 -10.46 10.54 -3.26
C ASN A 94 -11.13 9.52 -4.18
N TYR A 95 -12.38 9.16 -3.92
CA TYR A 95 -13.20 8.32 -4.80
C TYR A 95 -13.40 8.93 -6.18
N LYS A 96 -13.63 10.25 -6.28
CA LYS A 96 -13.69 10.96 -7.56
C LYS A 96 -12.38 10.82 -8.35
N LEU A 97 -11.24 10.84 -7.66
CA LEU A 97 -9.92 10.58 -8.25
C LEU A 97 -9.72 9.09 -8.57
N LEU A 98 -10.09 8.17 -7.68
CA LEU A 98 -9.95 6.71 -7.81
C LEU A 98 -10.91 6.09 -8.82
N SER A 99 -12.10 6.65 -8.99
CA SER A 99 -13.08 6.25 -10.01
C SER A 99 -12.68 6.69 -11.42
N SER A 100 -11.80 7.69 -11.51
CA SER A 100 -10.99 7.91 -12.70
C SER A 100 -9.75 7.04 -12.71
N PHE A 101 -9.62 5.96 -11.94
CA PHE A 101 -8.49 5.03 -12.06
C PHE A 101 -8.97 3.57 -12.20
N ALA A 102 -8.64 2.94 -13.32
CA ALA A 102 -8.75 1.49 -13.44
C ALA A 102 -7.57 0.83 -12.69
N ALA A 103 -7.87 0.20 -11.56
CA ALA A 103 -6.89 -0.63 -10.86
C ALA A 103 -6.47 -1.83 -11.73
N SER A 104 -5.19 -2.14 -11.68
CA SER A 104 -4.48 -3.08 -12.51
C SER A 104 -3.34 -3.70 -11.71
N PHE A 105 -2.64 -4.64 -12.35
CA PHE A 105 -1.51 -5.36 -11.82
C PHE A 105 -0.30 -5.21 -12.73
N THR A 106 0.86 -5.05 -12.14
CA THR A 106 2.15 -5.07 -12.85
C THR A 106 3.12 -6.00 -12.14
N LYS A 107 3.90 -6.73 -12.95
CA LYS A 107 4.95 -7.59 -12.43
C LYS A 107 6.11 -6.76 -11.87
N LYS A 108 6.72 -7.25 -10.80
CA LYS A 108 7.84 -6.64 -10.09
C LYS A 108 9.12 -6.72 -10.93
N ASP A 109 9.79 -5.58 -11.09
CA ASP A 109 11.05 -5.53 -11.84
C ASP A 109 12.12 -6.39 -11.17
N ARG A 110 12.93 -7.06 -11.99
CA ARG A 110 14.00 -7.99 -11.60
C ARG A 110 13.55 -9.17 -10.72
N TRP A 111 12.24 -9.38 -10.60
CA TRP A 111 11.66 -10.55 -9.92
C TRP A 111 11.73 -11.79 -10.81
N LYS A 112 11.95 -12.94 -10.19
CA LYS A 112 12.00 -14.23 -10.89
C LYS A 112 10.65 -14.93 -10.70
N TYR A 113 9.91 -15.06 -11.79
CA TYR A 113 8.67 -15.83 -11.84
C TYR A 113 8.97 -17.26 -12.32
N ASP A 114 8.19 -18.24 -11.86
CA ASP A 114 8.43 -19.67 -12.11
C ASP A 114 8.76 -19.98 -13.58
N GLY A 115 9.90 -20.67 -13.77
CA GLY A 115 10.37 -21.13 -15.09
C GLY A 115 10.84 -20.04 -16.05
N THR A 116 10.89 -18.77 -15.65
CA THR A 116 11.27 -17.65 -16.53
C THR A 116 12.61 -17.01 -16.16
N LYS A 117 13.25 -16.36 -17.15
CA LYS A 117 14.33 -15.40 -16.88
C LYS A 117 13.79 -14.28 -15.98
N ASN A 118 14.68 -13.61 -15.25
CA ASN A 118 14.34 -12.42 -14.46
C ASN A 118 13.46 -11.49 -15.30
N TYR A 119 12.33 -11.07 -14.75
CA TYR A 119 11.48 -10.09 -15.41
C TYR A 119 12.22 -8.75 -15.42
N ASP A 120 12.38 -8.17 -16.60
CA ASP A 120 13.08 -6.89 -16.76
C ASP A 120 12.15 -5.93 -17.48
N TRP A 121 11.78 -4.86 -16.79
CA TRP A 121 10.98 -3.76 -17.34
C TRP A 121 11.64 -3.12 -18.56
N ASN A 122 12.96 -3.24 -18.71
CA ASN A 122 13.73 -2.71 -19.84
C ASN A 122 13.72 -3.64 -21.05
N SER A 123 13.59 -4.95 -20.87
CA SER A 123 13.40 -5.87 -22.00
C SER A 123 12.06 -5.65 -22.74
N GLU A 124 11.08 -5.02 -22.06
CA GLU A 124 9.82 -4.55 -22.63
C GLU A 124 9.90 -3.10 -23.19
N ARG A 125 11.06 -2.41 -23.15
CA ARG A 125 11.28 -1.02 -23.67
C ARG A 125 11.37 -0.91 -25.20
N GLY A 126 11.09 -1.97 -25.96
CA GLY A 126 10.95 -1.83 -27.41
C GLY A 126 9.76 -0.91 -27.72
N SER A 127 9.99 0.40 -27.87
CA SER A 127 9.08 1.47 -28.34
C SER A 127 7.64 1.56 -27.81
N TYR A 128 7.18 0.67 -26.92
CA TYR A 128 5.80 0.63 -26.45
C TYR A 128 5.57 1.51 -25.21
N PRO A 129 4.41 2.18 -25.11
CA PRO A 129 4.10 3.09 -24.02
C PRO A 129 4.06 2.37 -22.67
N VAL A 130 4.39 3.11 -21.59
CA VAL A 130 4.35 2.69 -20.17
C VAL A 130 3.06 1.93 -19.81
N SER A 131 1.95 2.19 -20.51
CA SER A 131 0.68 1.47 -20.39
C SER A 131 0.74 -0.04 -20.67
N SER A 132 1.70 -0.56 -21.45
CA SER A 132 1.84 -2.00 -21.72
C SER A 132 2.21 -2.82 -20.47
N ARG A 133 2.75 -2.16 -19.44
CA ARG A 133 3.11 -2.77 -18.15
C ARG A 133 1.89 -3.00 -17.26
N PHE A 134 0.80 -2.26 -17.50
CA PHE A 134 -0.44 -2.35 -16.74
C PHE A 134 -1.25 -3.49 -17.33
N LYS A 135 -1.34 -4.59 -16.60
CA LYS A 135 -2.16 -5.74 -16.97
C LYS A 135 -3.38 -5.76 -16.06
N ASN A 136 -4.49 -6.30 -16.54
CA ASN A 136 -5.61 -6.55 -15.65
C ASN A 136 -5.24 -7.63 -14.61
N PHE A 137 -6.10 -7.83 -13.60
CA PHE A 137 -5.87 -8.83 -12.56
C PHE A 137 -5.71 -10.26 -13.11
N LYS A 138 -6.21 -10.58 -14.31
CA LYS A 138 -6.02 -11.89 -14.98
C LYS A 138 -4.55 -12.25 -15.21
N ALA A 139 -3.64 -11.27 -15.21
CA ALA A 139 -2.20 -11.55 -15.29
C ALA A 139 -1.63 -12.30 -14.06
N GLN A 140 -2.38 -12.35 -12.95
CA GLN A 140 -2.00 -13.08 -11.74
C GLN A 140 -2.42 -14.56 -11.76
N LYS A 141 -3.06 -15.06 -12.83
CA LYS A 141 -3.64 -16.41 -12.91
C LYS A 141 -2.68 -17.56 -12.57
N ASN A 142 -1.41 -17.40 -12.89
CA ASN A 142 -0.38 -18.42 -12.68
C ASN A 142 0.49 -18.13 -11.45
N LEU A 143 0.16 -17.09 -10.67
CA LEU A 143 0.85 -16.81 -9.42
C LEU A 143 0.28 -17.67 -8.31
N ASP A 144 1.12 -17.97 -7.33
CA ASP A 144 0.69 -18.60 -6.09
C ASP A 144 -0.48 -17.81 -5.48
N PRO A 145 -1.62 -18.45 -5.13
CA PRO A 145 -2.78 -17.77 -4.55
C PRO A 145 -2.44 -16.92 -3.33
N SER A 146 -1.53 -17.37 -2.48
CA SER A 146 -1.09 -16.65 -1.28
C SER A 146 -0.21 -15.43 -1.58
N LEU A 147 0.28 -15.28 -2.80
CA LEU A 147 1.15 -14.17 -3.24
C LEU A 147 0.46 -13.26 -4.27
N LYS A 148 -0.83 -13.49 -4.57
CA LYS A 148 -1.65 -12.52 -5.31
C LYS A 148 -1.90 -11.27 -4.47
N THR A 149 -2.15 -10.15 -5.15
CA THR A 149 -2.48 -8.83 -4.55
C THR A 149 -3.68 -8.85 -3.60
N ILE A 150 -4.59 -9.81 -3.78
CA ILE A 150 -5.62 -10.18 -2.82
C ILE A 150 -5.53 -11.70 -2.65
N SER A 151 -5.49 -12.18 -1.41
CA SER A 151 -5.56 -13.60 -1.09
C SER A 151 -6.47 -13.86 0.11
N LEU A 152 -6.99 -15.08 0.22
CA LEU A 152 -7.67 -15.55 1.42
C LEU A 152 -6.66 -16.25 2.32
N ILE A 153 -6.78 -16.02 3.62
CA ILE A 153 -5.96 -16.64 4.67
C ILE A 153 -6.91 -17.32 5.67
N LYS A 154 -6.78 -18.63 5.79
CA LYS A 154 -7.64 -19.46 6.64
C LYS A 154 -6.96 -19.92 7.91
N ASP A 155 -5.63 -19.93 7.93
CA ASP A 155 -4.85 -20.43 9.04
C ASP A 155 -3.47 -19.78 9.15
N GLU A 156 -2.74 -20.20 10.17
CA GLU A 156 -1.40 -19.72 10.48
C GLU A 156 -0.37 -20.03 9.40
N ASN A 157 -0.50 -21.15 8.68
CA ASN A 157 0.45 -21.55 7.64
C ASN A 157 0.25 -20.68 6.40
N GLU A 158 -1.01 -20.46 5.99
CA GLU A 158 -1.35 -19.53 4.93
C GLU A 158 -0.94 -18.09 5.28
N LEU A 159 -1.04 -17.71 6.57
CA LEU A 159 -0.57 -16.41 7.05
C LEU A 159 0.95 -16.28 6.89
N LYS A 160 1.72 -17.27 7.38
CA LYS A 160 3.19 -17.26 7.25
C LYS A 160 3.62 -17.15 5.80
N LYS A 161 2.98 -17.89 4.89
CA LYS A 161 3.27 -17.84 3.47
C LYS A 161 2.93 -16.48 2.86
N SER A 162 1.74 -15.96 3.15
CA SER A 162 1.30 -14.64 2.68
C SER A 162 2.15 -13.48 3.22
N LEU A 163 2.75 -13.67 4.40
CA LEU A 163 3.72 -12.75 5.00
C LEU A 163 5.16 -13.01 4.53
N ARG A 164 5.43 -13.94 3.59
CA ARG A 164 6.79 -14.26 3.11
C ARG A 164 7.74 -14.77 4.20
N LEU A 165 7.21 -15.50 5.18
CA LEU A 165 7.96 -16.01 6.33
C LEU A 165 8.37 -17.48 6.20
N THR A 166 8.02 -18.14 5.11
CA THR A 166 8.51 -19.50 4.81
C THR A 166 9.94 -19.44 4.26
N ASP A 167 10.70 -20.52 4.44
CA ASP A 167 12.09 -20.60 3.95
C ASP A 167 12.20 -20.33 2.45
N GLU A 168 11.24 -20.84 1.67
CA GLU A 168 11.16 -20.61 0.22
C GLU A 168 11.03 -19.12 -0.11
N GLU A 169 10.13 -18.41 0.56
CA GLU A 169 9.85 -17.00 0.29
C GLU A 169 10.98 -16.09 0.80
N GLN A 170 11.59 -16.42 1.94
CA GLN A 170 12.76 -15.72 2.44
C GLN A 170 13.96 -15.88 1.50
N LEU A 171 14.15 -17.09 0.94
CA LEU A 171 15.19 -17.33 -0.07
C LEU A 171 14.94 -16.51 -1.34
N LYS A 172 13.71 -16.50 -1.86
CA LYS A 172 13.33 -15.67 -3.03
C LYS A 172 13.66 -14.19 -2.80
N TYR A 173 13.37 -13.67 -1.61
CA TYR A 173 13.67 -12.28 -1.26
C TYR A 173 15.15 -12.01 -1.08
N LYS A 174 15.89 -12.92 -0.44
CA LYS A 174 17.35 -12.82 -0.35
C LYS A 174 17.97 -12.69 -1.74
N GLU A 175 17.65 -13.61 -2.64
CA GLU A 175 18.16 -13.59 -4.01
C GLU A 175 17.71 -12.32 -4.77
N TYR A 176 16.49 -11.87 -4.52
CA TYR A 176 15.98 -10.63 -5.12
C TYR A 176 16.78 -9.40 -4.67
N TYR A 177 17.00 -9.25 -3.37
CA TYR A 177 17.77 -8.14 -2.83
C TYR A 177 19.24 -8.18 -3.25
N GLU A 178 19.84 -9.37 -3.32
CA GLU A 178 21.19 -9.52 -3.88
C GLU A 178 21.26 -9.03 -5.34
N ARG A 179 20.23 -9.28 -6.15
CA ARG A 179 20.16 -8.80 -7.55
C ARG A 179 20.04 -7.28 -7.68
N ILE A 180 19.37 -6.61 -6.75
CA ILE A 180 19.06 -5.17 -6.88
C ILE A 180 19.94 -4.26 -6.02
N TYR A 181 20.54 -4.78 -4.95
CA TYR A 181 21.35 -4.00 -4.00
C TYR A 181 22.79 -4.50 -3.85
N ASN A 182 23.08 -5.75 -4.22
CA ASN A 182 24.41 -6.34 -4.04
C ASN A 182 25.18 -6.46 -5.36
N GLU A 183 25.25 -5.37 -6.13
CA GLU A 183 25.86 -5.34 -7.47
C GLU A 183 27.32 -5.84 -7.47
N ASN A 184 28.06 -5.57 -6.39
CA ASN A 184 29.46 -5.99 -6.22
C ASN A 184 29.65 -7.30 -5.45
N LYS A 185 28.56 -8.02 -5.14
CA LYS A 185 28.58 -9.26 -4.34
C LYS A 185 29.38 -9.11 -3.04
N SER A 186 29.17 -8.01 -2.34
CA SER A 186 29.75 -7.76 -1.03
C SER A 186 29.42 -8.93 -0.09
N PRO A 187 30.43 -9.53 0.58
CA PRO A 187 30.20 -10.57 1.58
C PRO A 187 29.46 -10.03 2.82
N ASP A 188 29.50 -8.72 3.05
CA ASP A 188 28.85 -8.04 4.18
C ASP A 188 27.41 -7.60 3.86
N PHE A 189 26.85 -8.03 2.73
CA PHE A 189 25.49 -7.66 2.34
C PHE A 189 24.45 -8.31 3.24
N ASP A 190 23.79 -7.48 4.05
CA ASP A 190 22.70 -7.91 4.92
C ASP A 190 21.34 -7.56 4.30
N TYR A 191 20.77 -8.52 3.56
CA TYR A 191 19.45 -8.36 2.94
C TYR A 191 18.33 -8.10 3.97
N LYS A 192 18.50 -8.51 5.24
CA LYS A 192 17.46 -8.34 6.28
C LYS A 192 17.20 -6.88 6.58
N LYS A 193 18.18 -5.99 6.37
CA LYS A 193 17.98 -4.52 6.47
C LYS A 193 16.94 -4.00 5.49
N HIS A 194 16.61 -4.74 4.44
CA HIS A 194 15.58 -4.40 3.45
C HIS A 194 14.22 -5.04 3.73
N MET A 195 14.08 -5.82 4.81
CA MET A 195 12.82 -6.40 5.26
C MET A 195 12.20 -5.57 6.40
N PRO A 196 10.86 -5.47 6.49
CA PRO A 196 10.18 -4.64 7.49
C PRO A 196 10.14 -5.25 8.90
N TRP A 197 10.70 -6.44 9.09
CA TRP A 197 10.57 -7.20 10.32
C TRP A 197 11.30 -6.54 11.49
N SER A 198 10.56 -6.32 12.57
CA SER A 198 11.01 -5.63 13.77
C SER A 198 10.10 -5.97 14.96
N ASP A 199 10.43 -5.46 16.14
CA ASP A 199 9.60 -5.66 17.34
C ASP A 199 8.21 -5.02 17.19
N THR A 200 8.07 -3.97 16.36
CA THR A 200 6.79 -3.31 16.07
C THR A 200 6.08 -3.86 14.83
N PHE A 201 6.72 -4.81 14.13
CA PHE A 201 6.18 -5.43 12.93
C PHE A 201 6.74 -6.84 12.76
N ASN A 202 6.05 -7.83 13.32
CA ASN A 202 6.45 -9.24 13.25
C ASN A 202 5.23 -10.18 13.23
N TYR A 203 5.50 -11.46 12.99
CA TYR A 203 4.50 -12.51 12.88
C TYR A 203 3.60 -12.59 14.12
N ASP A 204 4.18 -12.64 15.32
CA ASP A 204 3.43 -12.84 16.56
C ASP A 204 2.50 -11.65 16.84
N LEU A 205 2.97 -10.43 16.58
CA LEU A 205 2.19 -9.19 16.71
C LEU A 205 1.01 -9.14 15.72
N ILE A 206 1.19 -9.65 14.50
CA ILE A 206 0.11 -9.75 13.51
C ILE A 206 -0.86 -10.85 13.95
N LYS A 207 -0.35 -12.04 14.27
CA LYS A 207 -1.13 -13.22 14.65
C LYS A 207 -2.03 -12.95 15.86
N GLN A 208 -1.53 -12.31 16.92
CA GLN A 208 -2.33 -12.04 18.13
C GLN A 208 -3.56 -11.15 17.87
N LYS A 209 -3.59 -10.42 16.74
CA LYS A 209 -4.72 -9.56 16.34
C LYS A 209 -5.72 -10.30 15.44
N LEU A 210 -5.47 -11.56 15.14
CA LEU A 210 -6.31 -12.41 14.30
C LEU A 210 -6.97 -13.50 15.16
N ASP A 211 -8.17 -13.90 14.78
CA ASP A 211 -8.95 -14.96 15.39
C ASP A 211 -9.35 -15.94 14.29
N PHE A 212 -8.46 -16.91 14.01
CA PHE A 212 -8.68 -17.94 12.98
C PHE A 212 -9.75 -18.96 13.35
N GLU A 213 -10.22 -18.98 14.60
CA GLU A 213 -11.35 -19.81 15.01
C GLU A 213 -12.66 -19.20 14.50
N LYS A 214 -12.79 -17.88 14.57
CA LYS A 214 -14.01 -17.16 14.16
C LYS A 214 -13.98 -16.67 12.71
N TYR A 215 -12.79 -16.40 12.17
CA TYR A 215 -12.65 -15.71 10.88
C TYR A 215 -11.64 -16.37 9.94
N ASP A 216 -11.93 -16.27 8.65
CA ASP A 216 -10.91 -16.23 7.61
C ASP A 216 -10.60 -14.76 7.32
N TYR A 217 -9.47 -14.48 6.68
CA TYR A 217 -9.04 -13.10 6.40
C TYR A 217 -8.77 -12.91 4.92
N LEU A 218 -9.42 -11.91 4.30
CA LEU A 218 -8.95 -11.40 3.02
C LEU A 218 -7.78 -10.45 3.26
N PHE A 219 -6.63 -10.80 2.67
CA PHE A 219 -5.43 -9.99 2.74
C PHE A 219 -5.29 -9.16 1.46
N LEU A 220 -5.60 -7.88 1.58
CA LEU A 220 -5.45 -6.85 0.57
C LEU A 220 -4.03 -6.26 0.69
N LYS A 221 -3.16 -6.45 -0.29
CA LYS A 221 -1.71 -6.23 -0.10
C LYS A 221 -1.18 -5.03 -0.86
N ASP A 222 -0.22 -4.33 -0.28
CA ASP A 222 0.72 -3.43 -0.97
C ASP A 222 0.06 -2.27 -1.73
N PHE A 223 -0.96 -1.65 -1.13
CA PHE A 223 -1.52 -0.40 -1.67
C PHE A 223 -0.54 0.74 -1.45
N TRP A 224 -0.16 1.40 -2.54
CA TRP A 224 0.68 2.58 -2.51
C TRP A 224 -0.17 3.85 -2.65
N SER A 225 0.16 4.89 -1.87
CA SER A 225 -0.49 6.20 -1.86
C SER A 225 -0.68 6.76 -3.28
N PHE A 226 -1.94 6.75 -3.74
CA PHE A 226 -2.44 7.10 -5.07
C PHE A 226 -2.24 8.56 -5.52
N LEU A 227 -1.61 9.39 -4.71
CA LEU A 227 -1.77 10.83 -4.81
C LEU A 227 -0.80 11.45 -5.80
N TYR A 228 -1.10 11.33 -7.09
CA TYR A 228 -0.58 12.25 -8.10
C TYR A 228 -0.94 13.73 -7.78
N ILE A 229 -1.97 13.99 -6.94
CA ILE A 229 -2.56 15.34 -6.76
C ILE A 229 -2.43 15.94 -5.33
N ASN A 230 -2.48 15.17 -4.24
CA ASN A 230 -2.22 15.76 -2.89
C ASN A 230 -0.73 15.78 -2.53
N VAL A 231 0.10 14.91 -3.13
CA VAL A 231 1.56 14.97 -3.00
C VAL A 231 2.10 16.25 -3.64
N TYR A 232 1.41 16.74 -4.68
CA TYR A 232 1.74 17.98 -5.40
C TYR A 232 1.81 19.22 -4.50
N PHE A 233 1.22 19.18 -3.30
CA PHE A 233 1.07 20.38 -2.48
C PHE A 233 1.87 20.43 -1.17
N GLU A 234 2.46 19.32 -0.67
CA GLU A 234 3.05 19.35 0.69
C GLU A 234 4.29 18.47 0.98
N THR A 235 4.78 17.65 0.05
CA THR A 235 5.80 16.62 0.34
C THR A 235 7.10 16.75 -0.44
N MET A 236 7.56 17.99 -0.65
CA MET A 236 8.97 18.14 -1.00
C MET A 236 9.83 17.75 0.20
N HIS A 237 10.67 16.74 -0.03
CA HIS A 237 11.66 16.10 0.85
C HIS A 237 11.13 14.88 1.63
N SER A 238 11.99 13.87 1.78
CA SER A 238 11.64 12.45 1.91
C SER A 238 11.52 11.94 3.35
N GLY A 239 10.28 11.79 3.79
CA GLY A 239 9.92 11.01 4.97
C GLY A 239 8.46 11.23 5.35
N VAL A 240 7.91 10.34 6.18
CA VAL A 240 6.51 10.42 6.60
C VAL A 240 6.39 10.85 8.05
N TRP A 241 5.38 11.66 8.34
CA TRP A 241 5.15 12.19 9.69
C TRP A 241 4.64 11.14 10.68
N GLU A 242 3.70 10.30 10.24
CA GLU A 242 3.01 9.32 11.10
C GLU A 242 3.07 7.92 10.50
N LEU A 243 3.51 6.92 11.27
CA LEU A 243 3.60 5.55 10.77
C LEU A 243 2.23 4.94 10.46
N ASP A 244 1.19 5.35 11.17
CA ASP A 244 -0.19 4.89 10.97
C ASP A 244 -0.97 5.68 9.89
N GLY A 245 -0.34 6.63 9.22
CA GLY A 245 -0.96 7.37 8.11
C GLY A 245 -1.10 6.56 6.81
N GLY A 246 -1.46 7.25 5.72
CA GLY A 246 -1.57 6.68 4.37
C GLY A 246 -2.98 6.23 4.01
N ILE A 247 -3.10 5.20 3.19
CA ILE A 247 -4.38 4.67 2.75
C ILE A 247 -5.07 3.91 3.89
N GLU A 248 -6.38 4.07 3.98
CA GLU A 248 -7.29 3.43 4.92
C GLU A 248 -8.46 2.78 4.17
N LEU A 249 -9.07 1.74 4.77
CA LEU A 249 -10.32 1.15 4.29
C LEU A 249 -11.51 1.95 4.81
N GLY A 250 -12.28 2.52 3.89
CA GLY A 250 -13.53 3.23 4.17
C GLY A 250 -14.74 2.30 4.18
N ASP A 251 -14.82 1.36 3.25
CA ASP A 251 -15.86 0.33 3.16
C ASP A 251 -15.27 -0.93 2.54
N PHE A 252 -15.84 -2.09 2.83
CA PHE A 252 -15.44 -3.34 2.19
C PHE A 252 -16.65 -4.27 2.07
N LYS A 253 -16.87 -4.83 0.87
CA LYS A 253 -17.91 -5.84 0.66
C LYS A 253 -17.40 -6.96 -0.20
N ILE A 254 -17.85 -8.17 0.15
CA ILE A 254 -17.63 -9.36 -0.64
C ILE A 254 -18.94 -10.12 -0.82
N ASP A 255 -19.26 -10.39 -2.06
CA ASP A 255 -20.29 -11.34 -2.46
C ASP A 255 -19.60 -12.56 -3.07
N ALA A 256 -19.55 -13.65 -2.30
CA ALA A 256 -18.93 -14.89 -2.74
C ALA A 256 -19.72 -15.59 -3.85
N ASN A 257 -21.05 -15.41 -3.90
CA ASN A 257 -21.92 -16.04 -4.89
C ASN A 257 -21.81 -15.34 -6.24
N GLU A 258 -21.83 -14.01 -6.23
CA GLU A 258 -21.62 -13.19 -7.44
C GLU A 258 -20.15 -13.05 -7.83
N LYS A 259 -19.23 -13.60 -7.01
CA LYS A 259 -17.78 -13.45 -7.14
C LYS A 259 -17.40 -11.97 -7.33
N LYS A 260 -17.82 -11.13 -6.39
CA LYS A 260 -17.63 -9.67 -6.47
C LYS A 260 -16.99 -9.14 -5.19
N ILE A 261 -15.99 -8.26 -5.35
CA ILE A 261 -15.33 -7.57 -4.25
C ILE A 261 -15.44 -6.06 -4.50
N GLU A 262 -15.96 -5.33 -3.51
CA GLU A 262 -15.99 -3.86 -3.50
C GLU A 262 -15.07 -3.36 -2.38
N ILE A 263 -14.10 -2.50 -2.70
CA ILE A 263 -13.12 -1.97 -1.75
C ILE A 263 -13.20 -0.45 -1.78
N GLY A 264 -13.66 0.17 -0.71
CA GLY A 264 -13.62 1.62 -0.51
C GLY A 264 -12.31 2.05 0.13
N LEU A 265 -11.50 2.86 -0.56
CA LEU A 265 -10.24 3.38 -0.03
C LEU A 265 -10.31 4.89 0.17
N TYR A 266 -9.60 5.38 1.19
CA TYR A 266 -9.43 6.82 1.40
C TYR A 266 -8.11 7.13 2.07
N ILE A 267 -7.75 8.41 2.08
CA ILE A 267 -6.60 8.90 2.83
C ILE A 267 -7.15 9.90 3.86
N PRO A 268 -7.00 9.62 5.17
CA PRO A 268 -7.44 10.52 6.21
C PRO A 268 -6.58 11.80 6.17
N PRO A 269 -7.11 12.94 6.67
CA PRO A 269 -6.26 14.10 6.88
C PRO A 269 -5.06 13.73 7.76
N LYS A 270 -3.88 14.24 7.40
CA LYS A 270 -2.72 14.17 8.30
C LYS A 270 -3.11 14.82 9.61
N LYS A 271 -2.86 14.17 10.75
CA LYS A 271 -3.05 14.78 12.09
C LYS A 271 -1.87 15.70 12.42
N SER A 272 -1.44 16.49 11.44
CA SER A 272 -0.37 17.46 11.63
C SER A 272 -0.92 18.70 12.31
N ASN A 273 -0.29 19.10 13.41
CA ASN A 273 -0.53 20.39 14.05
C ASN A 273 0.18 21.55 13.32
N GLU A 274 0.89 21.29 12.22
CA GLU A 274 1.55 22.33 11.42
C GLU A 274 0.59 23.00 10.45
N LYS A 275 0.72 24.33 10.31
CA LYS A 275 -0.06 25.09 9.32
C LYS A 275 0.32 24.65 7.90
N PRO A 276 -0.65 24.52 6.98
CA PRO A 276 -0.37 24.20 5.57
C PRO A 276 0.59 25.25 4.99
N ARG A 277 1.65 24.80 4.30
CA ARG A 277 2.67 25.69 3.73
C ARG A 277 2.24 26.24 2.37
N LYS A 278 2.76 27.42 2.02
CA LYS A 278 2.58 28.01 0.69
C LYS A 278 3.29 27.17 -0.38
N ILE A 279 2.55 26.92 -1.46
CA ILE A 279 2.90 26.07 -2.60
C ILE A 279 3.88 26.83 -3.52
N PRO A 280 4.98 26.21 -4.01
CA PRO A 280 5.78 26.75 -5.10
C PRO A 280 5.10 26.50 -6.46
N ASP A 281 5.15 27.49 -7.36
CA ASP A 281 4.31 27.55 -8.57
C ASP A 281 4.57 26.50 -9.67
N ARG A 282 5.60 25.64 -9.58
CA ARG A 282 5.86 24.56 -10.56
C ARG A 282 7.00 23.64 -10.12
N LEU A 283 6.80 22.33 -10.30
CA LEU A 283 7.86 21.32 -10.27
C LEU A 283 7.84 20.45 -11.55
N PRO A 284 9.00 19.95 -12.00
CA PRO A 284 9.11 19.03 -13.13
C PRO A 284 8.49 17.66 -12.80
N SER A 285 7.75 17.11 -13.77
CA SER A 285 6.94 15.89 -13.66
C SER A 285 7.73 14.58 -13.45
N SER A 286 9.06 14.63 -13.37
CA SER A 286 9.93 13.44 -13.30
C SER A 286 10.21 12.94 -11.88
N ASP A 287 9.97 13.76 -10.85
CA ASP A 287 10.32 13.42 -9.45
C ASP A 287 9.19 12.68 -8.70
N ILE A 288 8.03 12.54 -9.34
CA ILE A 288 6.75 12.06 -8.78
C ILE A 288 6.78 10.59 -8.31
N TRP A 289 7.75 9.79 -8.77
CA TRP A 289 7.87 8.38 -8.37
C TRP A 289 8.49 8.15 -6.98
N TYR A 290 8.97 9.20 -6.29
CA TYR A 290 9.76 9.08 -5.06
C TYR A 290 9.08 9.60 -3.78
N GLU A 291 7.82 10.02 -3.84
CA GLU A 291 7.33 11.04 -2.89
C GLU A 291 6.50 10.53 -1.69
N ASP A 292 6.15 9.24 -1.60
CA ASP A 292 5.67 8.61 -0.34
C ASP A 292 6.14 7.15 -0.28
N PRO A 293 7.18 6.79 0.49
CA PRO A 293 7.73 5.43 0.49
C PRO A 293 6.86 4.43 1.28
N ARG A 294 5.54 4.64 1.31
CA ARG A 294 4.60 3.90 2.15
C ARG A 294 3.79 2.88 1.36
N LEU A 295 3.73 1.65 1.88
CA LEU A 295 2.77 0.64 1.49
C LEU A 295 1.81 0.35 2.64
N ASN A 296 0.52 0.23 2.31
CA ASN A 296 -0.54 -0.15 3.22
C ASN A 296 -1.16 -1.48 2.76
N SER A 297 -1.29 -2.42 3.68
CA SER A 297 -1.98 -3.69 3.45
C SER A 297 -3.02 -3.90 4.53
N PHE A 298 -4.06 -4.67 4.24
CA PHE A 298 -5.22 -4.82 5.11
C PHE A 298 -5.62 -6.29 5.24
N LEU A 299 -5.79 -6.78 6.47
CA LEU A 299 -6.43 -8.06 6.76
C LEU A 299 -7.86 -7.78 7.19
N VAL A 300 -8.81 -8.17 6.34
CA VAL A 300 -10.24 -7.96 6.55
C VAL A 300 -10.88 -9.28 7.01
N PRO A 301 -11.47 -9.33 8.22
CA PRO A 301 -12.10 -10.53 8.73
C PRO A 301 -13.36 -10.86 7.93
N ILE A 302 -13.55 -12.15 7.67
CA ILE A 302 -14.71 -12.74 7.03
C ILE A 302 -15.11 -13.93 7.88
N GLU A 303 -16.41 -14.11 8.10
CA GLU A 303 -16.92 -15.27 8.83
C GLU A 303 -16.30 -16.58 8.32
N LYS A 304 -15.83 -17.41 9.27
CA LYS A 304 -15.13 -18.65 8.97
C LYS A 304 -15.87 -19.51 7.96
N GLY A 305 -15.19 -19.94 6.89
CA GLY A 305 -15.78 -20.85 5.90
C GLY A 305 -16.81 -20.21 4.98
N LYS A 306 -17.08 -18.90 5.09
CA LYS A 306 -17.97 -18.19 4.15
C LYS A 306 -17.44 -18.23 2.71
N ILE A 307 -16.12 -18.38 2.52
CA ILE A 307 -15.47 -18.52 1.22
C ILE A 307 -14.66 -19.81 1.20
N ASN A 308 -15.24 -20.85 0.60
CA ASN A 308 -14.62 -22.17 0.55
C ASN A 308 -13.41 -22.21 -0.41
N THR A 309 -13.52 -21.58 -1.57
CA THR A 309 -12.44 -21.46 -2.54
C THR A 309 -12.29 -20.01 -2.97
N PHE A 310 -11.06 -19.53 -2.97
CA PHE A 310 -10.76 -18.16 -3.37
C PHE A 310 -9.65 -18.15 -4.41
N ASP A 311 -9.98 -17.62 -5.58
CA ASP A 311 -9.00 -17.18 -6.57
C ASP A 311 -9.39 -15.76 -7.00
N LEU A 312 -8.51 -14.78 -6.80
CA LEU A 312 -8.74 -13.40 -7.25
C LEU A 312 -9.16 -13.32 -8.72
N ASN A 313 -8.68 -14.22 -9.57
CA ASN A 313 -8.97 -14.23 -11.00
C ASN A 313 -10.41 -14.59 -11.34
N ASP A 314 -11.13 -15.19 -10.41
CA ASP A 314 -12.54 -15.51 -10.52
C ASP A 314 -13.45 -14.34 -10.10
N TYR A 315 -12.90 -13.34 -9.42
CA TYR A 315 -13.67 -12.23 -8.85
C TYR A 315 -13.63 -10.97 -9.72
N ASN A 316 -14.77 -10.29 -9.78
CA ASN A 316 -14.88 -8.94 -10.32
C ASN A 316 -14.54 -7.95 -9.22
N LEU A 317 -13.46 -7.19 -9.42
CA LEU A 317 -12.98 -6.21 -8.47
C LEU A 317 -13.49 -4.81 -8.80
N TRP A 318 -14.04 -4.16 -7.79
CA TRP A 318 -14.48 -2.77 -7.82
C TRP A 318 -13.73 -2.03 -6.73
N ILE A 319 -12.75 -1.22 -7.13
CA ILE A 319 -12.09 -0.30 -6.20
C ILE A 319 -12.79 1.04 -6.30
N LEU A 320 -13.16 1.52 -5.13
CA LEU A 320 -13.96 2.70 -4.89
C LEU A 320 -13.06 3.74 -4.23
#